data_AF-A0A3S1NBT4-F1
#
_entry.id   AF-A0A3S1NBT4-F1
#
_cell.length_a   1.000
_cell.length_b   1.000
_cell.length_c   1.000
_cell.angle_alpha   90.00
_cell.angle_beta   90.00
_cell.angle_gamma   90.00
#
_symmetry.space_group_name_H-M   'P 1'
#
loop_
_entity.id
_entity.type
_entity.pdbx_description
1 polymer ?
#
loop_
_entity_poly.entity_id
_entity_poly.type
_entity_poly.pdbx_seq_one_letter_code
_entity_poly.pdbx_strand_id
1 'polypeptide(L)' 'MNWPYLRRGDVAGILLVAVLLGAVAFVLLLHPGMGSRENFGFGPEWQCARMEQGDPICVRLVDKDAAK' A
#
# COMPACT_ATOMS: atom_id res chain seq x y z
N MET A 1 -3.82 39.39 2.23
CA MET A 1 -3.97 38.09 2.92
C MET A 1 -5.19 38.14 3.81
N ASN A 2 -6.26 37.43 3.46
CA ASN A 2 -7.37 37.13 4.37
C ASN A 2 -6.96 35.86 5.12
N TRP A 3 -6.49 35.99 6.36
CA TRP A 3 -6.23 34.83 7.20
C TRP A 3 -7.57 34.42 7.83
N PRO A 4 -8.17 33.27 7.45
CA PRO A 4 -9.42 32.85 8.05
C PRO A 4 -9.18 32.60 9.54
N TYR A 5 -10.08 33.10 10.38
CA TYR A 5 -10.03 32.91 11.82
C TYR A 5 -10.14 31.40 12.12
N LEU A 6 -9.02 30.74 12.38
CA LEU A 6 -8.96 29.33 12.78
C LEU A 6 -9.68 29.19 14.12
N ARG A 7 -10.90 28.64 14.11
CA ARG A 7 -11.60 28.33 15.36
C ARG A 7 -10.93 27.14 16.02
N ARG A 8 -11.12 27.01 17.33
CA ARG A 8 -10.58 25.88 18.12
C ARG A 8 -11.02 24.52 17.57
N GLY A 9 -12.22 24.46 16.97
CA GLY A 9 -12.73 23.28 16.27
C GLY A 9 -11.96 22.95 14.99
N ASP A 10 -11.56 23.96 14.20
CA ASP A 10 -10.76 23.78 12.99
C ASP A 10 -9.37 23.23 13.34
N VAL A 11 -8.75 23.78 14.40
CA VAL A 11 -7.46 23.30 14.90
C VAL A 11 -7.55 21.84 15.36
N ALA A 12 -8.59 21.49 16.11
CA ALA A 12 -8.81 20.11 16.54
C ALA A 12 -9.03 19.16 15.35
N GLY A 13 -9.79 19.60 14.35
CA GLY A 13 -10.00 18.84 13.11
C GLY A 13 -8.71 18.62 12.32
N ILE A 14 -7.91 19.67 12.13
CA ILE A 14 -6.62 19.59 11.44
C ILE A 14 -5.68 18.63 12.18
N LEU A 15 -5.59 18.74 13.51
CA LEU A 15 -4.76 17.85 14.31
C LEU A 15 -5.21 16.39 14.20
N LEU A 16 -6.52 16.13 14.22
CA LEU A 16 -7.07 14.78 14.06
C LEU A 16 -6.71 14.20 12.70
N VAL A 17 -6.90 14.96 11.61
CA VAL A 17 -6.55 14.51 10.25
C VAL A 17 -5.05 14.26 10.13
N ALA A 18 -4.22 15.15 10.69
CA ALA A 18 -2.76 14.98 10.67
C ALA A 18 -2.33 13.69 11.40
N VAL A 19 -2.93 13.39 12.56
CA VAL A 19 -2.67 12.15 13.31
C VAL A 19 -3.08 10.92 12.51
N LEU A 20 -4.27 10.93 11.87
CA LEU A 20 -4.73 9.81 11.04
C LEU A 20 -3.82 9.55 9.84
N LEU A 21 -3.44 10.61 9.11
CA LEU A 21 -2.52 10.50 7.98
C LEU A 21 -1.14 9.99 8.43
N GLY A 22 -0.64 10.50 9.56
CA GLY A 22 0.61 10.03 10.15
C GLY A 22 0.57 8.54 10.52
N ALA A 23 -0.53 8.08 11.12
CA ALA A 23 -0.73 6.67 11.45
C ALA A 23 -0.77 5.78 10.19
N VAL A 24 -1.49 6.20 9.15
CA VAL A 24 -1.54 5.47 7.87
C VAL A 24 -0.15 5.39 7.23
N ALA A 25 0.57 6.51 7.16
CA ALA A 25 1.92 6.55 6.61
C ALA A 25 2.88 5.64 7.41
N PHE A 26 2.79 5.67 8.74
CA PHE A 26 3.58 4.80 9.61
C PHE A 26 3.32 3.31 9.37
N VAL A 27 2.05 2.92 9.23
CA VAL A 27 1.67 1.54 8.91
C VAL A 27 2.23 1.10 7.56
N LEU A 28 2.11 1.96 6.54
CA LEU A 28 2.62 1.67 5.18
C LEU A 28 4.15 1.54 5.15
N LEU A 29 4.88 2.35 5.91
CA LEU A 29 6.34 2.25 6.01
C LEU A 29 6.80 0.95 6.68
N LEU A 30 6.07 0.47 7.68
CA LEU A 30 6.41 -0.77 8.38
C LEU A 30 5.94 -2.03 7.64
N HIS A 31 4.96 -1.92 6.74
CA HIS A 31 4.40 -3.04 5.99
C HIS A 31 4.47 -2.80 4.47
N PRO A 32 5.68 -2.72 3.89
CA PRO A 32 5.85 -2.44 2.46
C PRO A 32 5.19 -3.48 1.53
N GLY A 33 4.87 -4.67 2.03
CA GLY A 33 4.15 -5.72 1.29
C GLY A 33 2.61 -5.63 1.33
N MET A 34 2.03 -4.70 2.10
CA MET A 34 0.57 -4.55 2.23
C MET A 34 -0.05 -3.84 1.00
N GLY A 35 0.79 -3.19 0.18
CA GLY A 35 0.39 -2.35 -0.95
C GLY A 35 -0.05 -3.08 -2.22
N SER A 36 0.28 -4.38 -2.37
CA SER A 36 -0.32 -5.32 -3.33
C SER A 36 0.67 -6.43 -3.65
N ARG A 37 0.27 -7.68 -3.45
CA ARG A 37 0.59 -8.69 -4.45
C ARG A 37 -0.34 -8.38 -5.61
N GLU A 38 0.13 -7.56 -6.54
CA GLU A 38 -0.62 -7.14 -7.72
C GLU A 38 -0.77 -8.36 -8.63
N ASN A 39 -1.81 -9.15 -8.39
CA ASN A 39 -2.16 -10.27 -9.24
C ASN A 39 -2.87 -9.67 -10.46
N PHE A 40 -2.14 -9.44 -11.57
CA PHE A 40 -2.61 -8.81 -12.81
C PHE A 40 -3.69 -9.63 -13.56
N GLY A 41 -4.74 -10.08 -12.88
CA GLY A 41 -5.75 -11.02 -13.37
C GLY A 41 -5.38 -12.50 -13.19
N PHE A 42 -4.23 -12.79 -12.58
CA PHE A 42 -3.79 -14.15 -12.28
C PHE A 42 -4.35 -14.65 -10.94
N GLY A 43 -4.55 -15.96 -10.80
CA GLY A 43 -5.10 -16.59 -9.60
C GLY A 43 -4.24 -16.38 -8.34
N PRO A 44 -4.78 -16.63 -7.14
CA PRO A 44 -4.09 -16.41 -5.86
C PRO A 44 -2.81 -17.25 -5.67
N GLU A 45 -2.62 -18.28 -6.49
CA GLU A 45 -1.42 -19.12 -6.54
C GLU A 45 -0.21 -18.43 -7.21
N TRP A 46 -0.42 -17.32 -7.91
CA TRP A 46 0.61 -16.58 -8.61
C TRP A 46 1.19 -15.46 -7.74
N GLN A 47 2.52 -15.36 -7.75
CA GLN A 47 3.24 -14.27 -7.14
C GLN A 47 3.82 -13.41 -8.25
N CYS A 48 3.24 -12.24 -8.46
CA CYS A 48 3.70 -11.29 -9.47
C CYS A 48 4.61 -10.22 -8.82
N ALA A 49 5.73 -9.95 -9.48
CA ALA A 49 6.65 -8.89 -9.11
C ALA A 49 6.75 -7.87 -10.25
N ARG A 50 6.56 -6.59 -9.91
CA ARG A 50 6.79 -5.49 -10.84
C ARG A 50 8.30 -5.32 -11.05
N MET A 51 8.73 -5.33 -12.31
CA MET A 51 10.11 -5.07 -12.69
C MET A 51 10.32 -3.58 -12.96
N GLU A 52 11.53 -3.07 -12.69
CA GLU A 52 11.92 -1.68 -13.01
C GLU A 52 11.79 -1.39 -14.51
N GLN A 53 11.96 -2.40 -15.36
CA GLN A 53 11.86 -2.29 -16.81
C GLN A 53 11.24 -3.55 -17.40
N GLY A 54 10.27 -3.38 -18.30
CA GLY A 54 9.57 -4.46 -19.00
C GLY A 54 8.29 -4.96 -18.30
N ASP A 55 7.75 -6.06 -18.80
CA ASP A 55 6.51 -6.65 -18.31
C ASP A 55 6.70 -7.31 -16.92
N PRO A 56 5.67 -7.28 -16.05
CA PRO A 56 5.75 -7.90 -14.73
C PRO A 56 5.96 -9.42 -14.83
N ILE A 57 6.80 -9.97 -13.94
CA ILE A 57 7.03 -11.42 -13.89
C ILE A 57 6.09 -12.05 -12.86
N CYS A 58 5.31 -13.03 -13.28
CA CYS A 58 4.46 -13.84 -12.42
C CYS A 58 5.00 -15.27 -12.33
N VAL A 59 5.24 -15.76 -11.12
CA VAL A 59 5.68 -17.14 -10.86
C VAL A 59 4.66 -17.88 -10.03
N ARG A 60 4.38 -19.13 -10.40
CA ARG A 60 3.62 -20.07 -9.59
C ARG A 60 4.61 -21.04 -8.95
N LEU A 61 4.75 -20.97 -7.63
CA LEU A 61 5.53 -21.95 -6.89
C LEU A 61 4.74 -23.26 -6.90
N VAL A 62 5.28 -24.28 -7.56
CA VAL A 62 4.76 -25.65 -7.48
C VAL A 62 5.63 -26.43 -6.50
N ASP A 63 5.01 -27.20 -5.63
CA ASP A 63 5.75 -28.15 -4.80
C ASP A 63 6.52 -29.11 -5.70
N LYS A 64 7.78 -29.38 -5.32
CA LYS A 64 8.70 -30.20 -6.11
C LYS A 64 8.15 -31.61 -6.38
N ASP A 65 7.24 -32.08 -5.52
CA ASP A 65 6.58 -33.38 -5.61
C ASP A 65 5.33 -33.38 -6.51
N ALA A 66 4.78 -32.21 -6.87
CA ALA A 66 3.64 -32.06 -7.78
C ALA A 66 4.06 -31.92 -9.26
N ALA A 67 5.36 -31.75 -9.52
CA ALA A 67 5.92 -31.59 -10.86
C ALA A 67 6.33 -32.92 -11.53
N LYS A 68 5.89 -34.06 -10.99
CA LYS A 68 6.24 -35.41 -11.47
C LYS A 68 5.08 -36.08 -12.19
#